data_AF-A0A0N4TEB2-F1
#
_entry.id   AF-A0A0N4TEB2-F1
#
_cell.length_a   1.000
_cell.length_b   1.000
_cell.length_c   1.000
_cell.angle_alpha   90.00
_cell.angle_beta   90.00
_cell.angle_gamma   90.00
#
_symmetry.space_group_name_H-M   'P 1'
#
loop_
_entity.id
_entity.type
_entity.pdbx_description
1 polymer ?
#
loop_
_entity_poly.entity_id
_entity_poly.type
_entity_poly.pdbx_seq_one_letter_code
_entity_poly.pdbx_strand_id
1 'polypeptide(L)'
;MFTSTKFVKDEVMTSTSGSICSPRATGLVMAVDTYTAHDTGQLIAHNLAHIMGMDHDSPDCSCDFMNKCIMHKQAGTIHQITTAHCCYLTTLKDCLLTGG
;
A
#
# COMPACT_ATOMS: atom_id res chain seq x y z
N MET A 1 9.92 -4.12 5.69
CA MET A 1 11.39 -4.18 5.53
C MET A 1 11.77 -3.43 4.26
N PHE A 2 12.93 -2.77 4.23
CA PHE A 2 13.45 -2.11 3.03
C PHE A 2 14.53 -2.94 2.36
N THR A 3 14.61 -2.88 1.03
CA THR A 3 15.68 -3.50 0.25
C THR A 3 16.15 -2.59 -0.88
N SER A 4 17.42 -2.72 -1.27
CA SER A 4 17.97 -2.13 -2.48
C SER A 4 17.95 -3.11 -3.67
N THR A 5 17.54 -4.36 -3.44
CA THR A 5 17.46 -5.38 -4.48
C THR A 5 16.30 -5.12 -5.42
N LYS A 6 16.51 -5.32 -6.73
CA LYS A 6 15.44 -5.30 -7.72
C LYS A 6 14.61 -6.58 -7.64
N PHE A 7 13.28 -6.45 -7.59
CA PHE A 7 12.40 -7.60 -7.75
C PHE A 7 12.30 -8.01 -9.23
N VAL A 8 11.80 -9.22 -9.45
CA VAL A 8 11.46 -9.71 -10.79
C VAL A 8 10.23 -8.95 -11.32
N LYS A 9 10.10 -8.84 -12.65
CA LYS A 9 8.95 -8.22 -13.33
C LYS A 9 8.70 -6.75 -12.95
N ASP A 10 9.75 -6.01 -12.58
CA ASP A 10 9.69 -4.59 -12.22
C ASP A 10 8.76 -4.28 -11.04
N GLU A 11 8.51 -5.28 -10.18
CA GLU A 11 7.83 -5.06 -8.91
C GLU A 11 8.71 -4.18 -8.00
N VAL A 12 8.07 -3.37 -7.17
CA VAL A 12 8.76 -2.45 -6.25
C VAL A 12 8.46 -2.73 -4.78
N MET A 13 7.52 -3.64 -4.51
CA MET A 13 7.17 -4.07 -3.17
C MET A 13 6.34 -5.36 -3.18
N THR A 14 6.26 -6.04 -2.03
CA THR A 14 5.37 -7.18 -1.81
C THR A 14 4.92 -7.24 -0.35
N SER A 15 3.75 -7.79 -0.07
CA SER A 15 3.13 -7.83 1.26
C SER A 15 2.28 -9.08 1.42
N THR A 16 2.10 -9.52 2.67
CA THR A 16 1.09 -10.54 3.00
C THR A 16 -0.24 -9.83 3.18
N SER A 17 -1.14 -9.92 2.19
CA SER A 17 -2.39 -9.16 2.23
C SER A 17 -3.34 -9.62 3.33
N GLY A 18 -4.07 -8.69 3.95
CA GLY A 18 -5.08 -8.97 4.99
C GLY A 18 -4.51 -9.65 6.24
N SER A 19 -3.20 -9.54 6.47
CA SER A 19 -2.50 -10.22 7.56
C SER A 19 -2.28 -9.34 8.79
N ILE A 20 -2.83 -8.13 8.80
CA ILE A 20 -2.76 -7.21 9.94
C ILE A 20 -3.19 -7.91 11.25
N CYS A 21 -2.52 -7.56 12.35
CA CYS A 21 -2.66 -8.22 13.66
C CYS A 21 -2.33 -9.72 13.68
N SER A 22 -1.66 -10.27 12.66
CA SER A 22 -1.08 -11.61 12.72
C SER A 22 0.45 -11.55 12.83
N PRO A 23 1.11 -12.61 13.34
CA PRO A 23 2.57 -12.74 13.27
C PRO A 23 3.12 -12.77 11.83
N ARG A 24 2.26 -12.86 10.82
CA ARG A 24 2.60 -12.87 9.40
C ARG A 24 2.45 -11.49 8.75
N ALA A 25 2.08 -10.44 9.50
CA ALA A 25 2.00 -9.07 9.03
C ALA A 25 3.38 -8.56 8.58
N THR A 26 3.70 -8.77 7.30
CA THR A 26 5.00 -8.44 6.73
C THR A 26 4.87 -7.87 5.33
N GLY A 27 5.86 -7.05 4.98
CA GLY A 27 6.03 -6.54 3.64
C GLY A 27 7.47 -6.07 3.39
N LEU A 28 7.85 -6.06 2.12
CA LEU A 28 9.17 -5.71 1.63
C LEU A 28 9.00 -4.63 0.57
N VAL A 29 9.71 -3.51 0.72
CA VAL A 29 9.62 -2.34 -0.14
C VAL A 29 11.01 -2.02 -0.67
N MET A 30 11.12 -1.75 -1.97
CA MET A 30 12.34 -1.20 -2.54
C MET A 30 12.53 0.23 -2.05
N ALA A 31 13.70 0.55 -1.53
CA ALA A 31 14.08 1.93 -1.27
C ALA A 31 14.35 2.61 -2.63
N VAL A 32 13.35 3.31 -3.15
CA VAL A 32 13.48 4.14 -4.36
C VAL A 32 14.11 5.47 -3.94
N ASP A 33 15.36 5.66 -4.40
CA ASP A 33 16.21 6.86 -4.40
C ASP A 33 16.06 7.91 -3.25
N THR A 34 17.19 8.30 -2.66
CA THR A 34 17.30 9.31 -1.60
C THR A 34 16.71 10.69 -1.94
N TYR A 35 16.54 11.04 -3.21
CA TYR A 35 16.03 12.36 -3.63
C TYR A 35 14.51 12.45 -3.76
N THR A 36 13.78 11.32 -3.74
CA THR A 36 12.31 11.28 -3.82
C THR A 36 11.70 10.45 -2.69
N ALA A 37 12.01 10.82 -1.45
CA ALA A 37 11.48 10.14 -0.25
C ALA A 37 9.95 9.97 -0.23
N HIS A 38 9.21 10.87 -0.90
CA HIS A 38 7.76 10.76 -1.07
C HIS A 38 7.33 9.57 -1.93
N ASP A 39 8.13 9.15 -2.92
CA ASP A 39 7.86 7.96 -3.73
C ASP A 39 8.00 6.70 -2.88
N THR A 40 9.07 6.60 -2.09
CA THR A 40 9.22 5.51 -1.11
C THR A 40 8.08 5.54 -0.09
N GLY A 41 7.69 6.74 0.38
CA GLY A 41 6.55 6.92 1.28
C GLY A 41 5.25 6.36 0.72
N GLN A 42 4.97 6.59 -0.56
CA GLN A 42 3.80 6.06 -1.25
C GLN A 42 3.84 4.52 -1.33
N LEU A 43 5.01 3.93 -1.63
CA LEU A 43 5.16 2.47 -1.64
C LEU A 43 4.95 1.85 -0.26
N ILE A 44 5.44 2.49 0.80
CA ILE A 44 5.19 2.04 2.18
C ILE A 44 3.68 2.07 2.46
N ALA A 45 3.00 3.16 2.10
CA ALA A 45 1.57 3.30 2.32
C ALA A 45 0.76 2.23 1.55
N HIS A 46 1.09 1.99 0.28
CA HIS A 46 0.49 0.93 -0.54
C HIS A 46 0.75 -0.47 0.04
N ASN A 47 1.97 -0.73 0.51
CA ASN A 47 2.35 -1.99 1.15
C ASN A 47 1.58 -2.25 2.45
N LEU A 48 1.52 -1.23 3.30
CA LEU A 48 0.75 -1.28 4.53
C LEU A 48 -0.74 -1.49 4.23
N ALA A 49 -1.26 -0.83 3.20
CA ALA A 49 -2.64 -0.97 2.81
C ALA A 49 -3.01 -2.40 2.38
N HIS A 50 -2.14 -3.08 1.63
CA HIS A 50 -2.29 -4.52 1.37
C HIS A 50 -2.27 -5.34 2.66
N ILE A 51 -1.34 -5.08 3.59
CA ILE A 51 -1.31 -5.77 4.91
C ILE A 51 -2.62 -5.58 5.66
N MET A 52 -3.21 -4.39 5.56
CA MET A 52 -4.54 -4.08 6.07
C MET A 52 -5.66 -4.76 5.28
N GLY A 53 -5.39 -5.44 4.18
CA GLY A 53 -6.39 -6.18 3.40
C GLY A 53 -7.12 -5.33 2.35
N MET A 54 -6.54 -4.21 1.94
CA MET A 54 -7.04 -3.45 0.79
C MET A 54 -6.53 -4.07 -0.50
N ASP A 55 -7.42 -4.26 -1.47
CA ASP A 55 -7.08 -4.64 -2.83
C ASP A 55 -6.77 -3.40 -3.68
N HIS A 56 -6.26 -3.64 -4.89
CA HIS A 56 -6.06 -2.56 -5.85
C HIS A 56 -7.37 -1.85 -6.21
N ASP A 57 -7.25 -0.55 -6.52
CA ASP A 57 -8.39 0.26 -6.95
C ASP A 57 -9.06 -0.33 -8.21
N SER A 58 -10.39 -0.36 -8.19
CA SER A 58 -11.22 -0.65 -9.37
C SER A 58 -11.49 0.63 -10.17
N PRO A 59 -11.97 0.54 -11.43
CA PRO A 59 -12.29 1.72 -12.24
C PRO A 59 -13.31 2.67 -11.61
N ASP A 60 -14.15 2.18 -10.70
CA ASP A 60 -15.19 2.96 -10.02
C ASP A 60 -14.68 3.65 -8.75
N CYS A 61 -13.42 3.45 -8.38
CA CYS A 61 -12.81 4.02 -7.19
C CYS A 61 -12.18 5.39 -7.49
N SER A 62 -12.44 6.37 -6.63
CA SER A 62 -11.93 7.73 -6.77
C SER A 62 -11.39 8.29 -5.46
N CYS A 63 -10.53 9.30 -5.56
CA CYS A 63 -10.01 10.10 -4.46
C CYS A 63 -9.93 11.58 -4.88
N ASP A 64 -9.97 12.48 -3.90
CA ASP A 64 -10.32 13.91 -4.06
C ASP A 64 -9.49 14.72 -5.07
N PHE A 65 -8.28 14.28 -5.42
CA PHE A 65 -7.34 15.09 -6.23
C PHE A 65 -6.88 14.44 -7.53
N MET A 66 -6.98 13.11 -7.70
CA MET A 66 -6.48 12.38 -8.87
C MET A 66 -7.24 11.05 -9.06
N ASN A 67 -7.40 10.55 -10.30
CA ASN A 67 -7.95 9.22 -10.61
C ASN A 67 -6.98 8.06 -10.28
N LYS A 68 -6.08 8.29 -9.34
CA LYS A 68 -4.81 7.59 -9.23
C LYS A 68 -4.46 7.59 -7.75
N CYS A 69 -5.13 6.75 -6.98
CA CYS A 69 -5.03 6.70 -5.52
C CYS A 69 -3.90 5.77 -5.08
N ILE A 70 -3.64 5.69 -3.76
CA ILE A 70 -2.56 4.86 -3.19
C ILE A 70 -2.61 3.44 -3.73
N MET A 71 -3.79 2.83 -3.86
CA MET A 71 -3.97 1.43 -4.24
C MET A 71 -4.06 1.20 -5.74
N HIS A 72 -3.72 2.18 -6.56
CA HIS A 72 -3.64 1.99 -8.00
C HIS A 72 -2.57 0.94 -8.35
N LYS A 73 -2.85 0.05 -9.31
CA LYS A 73 -1.98 -1.09 -9.66
C LYS A 73 -0.57 -0.69 -10.11
N GLN A 74 -0.43 0.51 -10.65
CA GLN A 74 0.87 1.09 -10.99
C GLN A 74 1.21 2.12 -9.93
N ALA A 75 2.40 1.99 -9.34
CA ALA A 75 3.00 3.05 -8.52
C ALA A 75 3.06 4.34 -9.36
N GLY A 76 2.21 5.31 -9.04
CA GLY A 76 2.13 6.55 -9.79
C GLY A 76 3.34 7.45 -9.55
N THR A 77 3.61 8.31 -10.52
CA THR A 77 4.46 9.49 -10.35
C THR A 77 3.76 10.46 -9.38
N ILE A 78 4.51 10.95 -8.39
CA ILE A 78 4.26 12.09 -7.49
C ILE A 78 2.78 12.53 -7.41
N HIS A 79 2.14 12.32 -6.26
CA HIS A 79 0.82 12.84 -5.78
C HIS A 79 -0.29 11.80 -5.48
N GLN A 80 0.00 10.51 -5.31
CA GLN A 80 -1.03 9.53 -4.91
C GLN A 80 -1.00 9.28 -3.38
N ILE A 81 -1.23 10.30 -2.55
CA ILE A 81 -1.17 10.17 -1.07
C ILE A 81 -2.55 9.91 -0.45
N THR A 82 -3.62 9.95 -1.25
CA THR A 82 -4.99 9.72 -0.78
C THR A 82 -5.42 8.27 -1.03
N THR A 83 -6.05 7.67 -0.03
CA THR A 83 -6.74 6.39 -0.16
C THR A 83 -8.05 6.59 -0.92
N ALA A 84 -8.41 5.66 -1.81
CA ALA A 84 -9.68 5.74 -2.54
C ALA A 84 -10.88 5.59 -1.61
N HIS A 85 -12.03 6.14 -1.99
CA HIS A 85 -13.27 6.02 -1.20
C HIS A 85 -13.79 4.57 -1.14
N CYS A 86 -13.33 3.69 -2.04
CA CYS A 86 -13.53 2.24 -1.97
C CYS A 86 -12.78 1.55 -0.81
N CYS A 87 -11.74 2.18 -0.23
CA CYS A 87 -10.88 1.61 0.81
C CYS A 87 -11.55 1.50 2.20
N TYR A 88 -12.87 1.38 2.28
CA TYR A 88 -13.58 1.36 3.56
C TYR A 88 -13.31 0.07 4.34
N LEU A 89 -12.25 0.14 5.16
CA LEU A 89 -12.06 -0.37 6.53
C LEU A 89 -13.05 -1.43 7.04
N THR A 90 -13.12 -2.59 6.39
CA THR A 90 -13.70 -3.79 7.01
C THR A 90 -12.72 -4.45 7.98
N THR A 91 -11.41 -4.37 7.73
CA THR A 91 -10.36 -5.10 8.48
C THR A 91 -9.79 -4.39 9.71
N LEU A 92 -9.69 -3.07 9.70
CA LEU A 92 -9.08 -2.29 10.80
C LEU A 92 -9.97 -2.28 12.06
N LYS A 93 -11.30 -2.32 11.87
CA LYS A 93 -12.27 -2.43 12.97
C LYS A 93 -12.14 -3.76 13.70
N ASP A 94 -11.96 -4.86 12.98
CA ASP A 94 -11.77 -6.18 13.58
C ASP A 94 -10.46 -6.24 14.38
N CYS A 95 -9.36 -5.73 13.83
CA CYS A 95 -8.04 -5.65 14.49
C CYS A 95 -8.04 -4.89 15.84
N LEU A 96 -8.62 -3.67 15.88
CA LEU A 96 -8.62 -2.84 17.09
C LEU A 96 -9.57 -3.34 18.17
N LEU A 97 -10.63 -4.05 17.79
CA LEU A 97 -11.65 -4.53 18.72
C LEU A 97 -11.32 -5.90 19.29
N THR A 98 -10.60 -6.77 18.57
CA THR A 98 -10.33 -8.13 19.04
C THR A 98 -9.03 -8.30 19.81
N GLY A 99 -8.10 -7.34 19.78
CA GLY A 99 -6.84 -7.38 20.53
C GLY A 99 -6.05 -8.67 20.26
N GLY A 100 -5.20 -8.66 19.23
CA GLY A 100 -4.39 -9.82 18.84
C GLY A 100 -3.63 -10.50 19.98
#